data_AF-A0A7S3RIK5-F1
#
_entry.id   AF-A0A7S3RIK5-F1
#
_cell.length_a   1.000
_cell.length_b   1.000
_cell.length_c   1.000
_cell.angle_alpha   90.00
_cell.angle_beta   90.00
_cell.angle_gamma   90.00
#
_symmetry.space_group_name_H-M   'P 1'
#
loop_
_entity.id
_entity.type
_entity.pdbx_description
1 polymer ?
#
loop_
_entity_poly.entity_id
_entity_poly.type
_entity_poly.pdbx_seq_one_letter_code
_entity_poly.pdbx_strand_id
1 'polypeptide(L)'
;DEPPLLRLDAARLAWSPSSRASPPLNLSIRPARAGGHVLLGANGAGKTLLTEALLEDPSHRTLLREGSLTCADGWGARSASRVSFDAHQRLLADGGSVYRALGHLGPA
;
A
#
# COMPACT_ATOMS: atom_id res chain seq x y z
N ASP A 1 6.04 -18.41 -11.67
CA ASP A 1 5.24 -17.36 -11.02
C ASP A 1 6.14 -16.42 -10.25
N GLU A 2 6.01 -15.11 -10.50
CA GLU A 2 6.73 -14.09 -9.73
C GLU A 2 6.12 -13.95 -8.33
N PRO A 3 6.93 -13.75 -7.28
CA PRO A 3 6.42 -13.53 -5.92
C PRO A 3 5.55 -12.26 -5.84
N PRO A 4 4.58 -12.24 -4.90
CA PRO A 4 3.79 -11.03 -4.65
C PRO A 4 4.66 -9.91 -4.11
N LEU A 5 4.30 -8.66 -4.43
CA LEU A 5 4.95 -7.47 -3.88
C LEU A 5 4.66 -7.31 -2.39
N LEU A 6 3.44 -7.67 -1.99
CA LEU A 6 2.97 -7.60 -0.62
C LEU A 6 1.97 -8.71 -0.36
N ARG A 7 2.02 -9.32 0.82
CA ARG A 7 1.06 -10.32 1.26
C ARG A 7 0.60 -10.04 2.69
N LEU A 8 -0.70 -10.16 2.91
CA LEU A 8 -1.35 -10.17 4.21
C LEU A 8 -1.81 -11.61 4.48
N ASP A 9 -1.45 -12.16 5.64
CA ASP A 9 -1.93 -13.47 6.10
C ASP A 9 -2.55 -13.34 7.50
N ALA A 10 -3.85 -13.63 7.58
CA ALA A 10 -4.69 -13.45 8.77
C ALA A 10 -4.51 -12.08 9.44
N ALA A 11 -4.18 -11.06 8.66
CA ALA A 11 -3.78 -9.76 9.18
C ALA A 11 -4.99 -9.00 9.73
N ARG A 12 -4.87 -8.47 10.94
CA ARG A 12 -5.87 -7.56 11.50
C ARG A 12 -5.29 -6.17 11.63
N LEU A 13 -6.02 -5.18 11.13
CA LEU A 13 -5.58 -3.80 11.09
C LEU A 13 -6.39 -2.93 12.05
N ALA A 14 -5.78 -1.92 12.66
CA ALA A 14 -6.49 -0.91 13.46
C ALA A 14 -5.74 0.43 13.44
N TRP A 15 -6.47 1.55 13.55
CA TRP A 15 -5.88 2.90 13.60
C TRP A 15 -5.04 3.15 14.87
N SER A 16 -5.39 2.48 15.96
CA SER A 16 -4.73 2.64 17.25
C SER A 16 -4.93 1.38 18.09
N PRO A 17 -4.17 1.23 19.20
CA PRO A 17 -4.35 0.09 20.09
C PRO A 17 -5.74 -0.03 20.73
N SER A 18 -6.42 1.10 20.92
CA SER A 18 -7.78 1.17 21.48
C SER A 18 -8.88 1.03 20.43
N SER A 19 -8.56 1.11 19.14
CA SER A 19 -9.53 1.01 18.06
C SER A 19 -9.95 -0.44 17.81
N ARG A 20 -11.21 -0.63 17.38
CA ARG A 20 -11.68 -1.95 16.93
C ARG A 20 -10.86 -2.40 15.72
N ALA A 21 -10.28 -3.59 15.81
CA ALA A 21 -9.54 -4.19 14.70
C ALA A 21 -10.46 -4.67 13.58
N SER A 22 -9.93 -4.72 12.36
CA SER A 22 -10.60 -5.30 11.21
C SER A 22 -10.85 -6.81 11.40
N PRO A 23 -11.79 -7.39 10.62
CA PRO A 23 -11.77 -8.82 10.34
C PRO A 23 -10.40 -9.25 9.79
N PRO A 24 -10.01 -10.53 9.92
CA PRO A 24 -8.74 -11.01 9.39
C PRO A 24 -8.73 -10.91 7.86
N LEU A 25 -7.64 -10.37 7.32
CA LEU A 25 -7.45 -10.13 5.89
C LEU A 25 -6.42 -11.11 5.34
N ASN A 26 -6.76 -11.74 4.21
CA ASN A 26 -5.83 -12.53 3.40
C ASN A 26 -5.81 -11.94 1.99
N LEU A 27 -4.69 -11.37 1.59
CA LEU A 27 -4.55 -10.66 0.32
C LEU A 27 -3.12 -10.78 -0.18
N SER A 28 -2.93 -10.96 -1.50
CA SER A 28 -1.63 -10.78 -2.15
C SER A 28 -1.74 -9.68 -3.21
N ILE A 29 -0.89 -8.67 -3.11
CA ILE A 29 -0.74 -7.65 -4.16
C ILE A 29 0.35 -8.12 -5.10
N ARG A 30 -0.04 -8.41 -6.34
CA ARG A 30 0.89 -8.86 -7.38
C ARG A 30 1.50 -7.69 -8.17
N PRO A 31 2.66 -7.91 -8.80
CA PRO A 31 3.29 -6.94 -9.70
C PRO A 31 2.34 -6.48 -10.81
N ALA A 32 2.51 -5.23 -11.29
CA ALA A 32 1.59 -4.60 -12.24
C ALA A 32 1.40 -5.38 -13.56
N ARG A 33 2.40 -6.18 -13.97
CA ARG A 33 2.31 -7.07 -15.14
C ARG A 33 1.28 -8.19 -14.98
N ALA A 34 0.90 -8.52 -13.74
CA ALA A 34 -0.19 -9.44 -13.44
C ALA A 34 -1.56 -8.74 -13.40
N GLY A 35 -1.61 -7.43 -13.66
CA GLY A 35 -2.82 -6.60 -13.60
C GLY A 35 -2.87 -5.67 -12.39
N GLY A 36 -3.87 -4.78 -12.41
CA GLY A 36 -4.18 -3.87 -11.31
C GLY A 36 -5.17 -4.48 -10.31
N HIS A 37 -5.15 -3.96 -9.08
CA HIS A 37 -6.11 -4.34 -8.03
C HIS A 37 -7.04 -3.16 -7.77
N VAL A 38 -8.34 -3.44 -7.59
CA VAL A 38 -9.33 -2.42 -7.22
C VAL A 38 -9.95 -2.81 -5.89
N LEU A 39 -9.94 -1.89 -4.93
CA LEU A 39 -10.54 -2.07 -3.61
C LEU A 39 -11.92 -1.42 -3.56
N LEU A 40 -12.97 -2.24 -3.65
CA LEU A 40 -14.36 -1.79 -3.62
C LEU A 40 -15.03 -2.17 -2.30
N GLY A 41 -15.94 -1.32 -1.83
CA GLY A 41 -16.72 -1.58 -0.62
C GLY A 41 -17.44 -0.34 -0.13
N ALA A 42 -18.42 -0.52 0.75
CA ALA A 42 -19.21 0.56 1.32
C ALA A 42 -18.34 1.59 2.07
N ASN A 43 -18.91 2.78 2.32
CA ASN A 43 -18.28 3.75 3.21
C ASN A 43 -18.15 3.16 4.62
N GLY A 44 -17.01 3.43 5.27
CA GLY A 44 -16.70 2.83 6.57
C GLY A 44 -16.19 1.38 6.54
N ALA A 45 -16.11 0.73 5.37
CA ALA A 45 -15.62 -0.65 5.26
C ALA A 45 -14.10 -0.85 5.52
N GLY A 46 -13.39 0.19 5.95
CA GLY A 46 -11.95 0.10 6.26
C GLY A 46 -11.01 0.20 5.06
N LYS A 47 -11.48 0.65 3.89
CA LYS A 47 -10.64 0.81 2.69
C LYS A 47 -9.40 1.67 2.94
N THR A 48 -9.59 2.83 3.56
CA THR A 48 -8.51 3.76 3.91
C THR A 48 -7.52 3.11 4.89
N LEU A 49 -8.01 2.43 5.92
CA LEU A 49 -7.16 1.73 6.89
C LEU A 49 -6.27 0.68 6.20
N LEU A 50 -6.86 -0.13 5.30
CA LEU A 50 -6.10 -1.10 4.53
C LEU A 50 -5.05 -0.40 3.67
N THR A 51 -5.41 0.64 2.92
CA THR A 51 -4.44 1.34 2.06
C THR A 51 -3.32 2.00 2.86
N GLU A 52 -3.59 2.60 4.01
CA GLU A 52 -2.55 3.19 4.87
C GLU A 52 -1.60 2.11 5.42
N ALA A 53 -2.13 0.97 5.86
CA ALA A 53 -1.31 -0.14 6.34
C ALA A 53 -0.38 -0.73 5.25
N LEU A 54 -0.80 -0.68 3.99
CA LEU A 54 0.03 -1.10 2.85
C LEU A 54 1.12 -0.07 2.48
N LEU A 55 0.95 1.19 2.89
CA LEU A 55 1.89 2.29 2.64
C LEU A 55 2.88 2.49 3.80
N GLU A 56 2.63 1.92 4.99
CA GLU A 56 3.55 2.00 6.12
C GLU A 56 4.93 1.40 5.76
N ASP A 57 5.99 2.07 6.22
CA ASP A 57 7.33 1.52 6.19
C ASP A 57 7.31 0.15 6.90
N PRO A 58 7.79 -0.93 6.26
CA PRO A 58 7.88 -2.24 6.90
C PRO A 58 8.57 -2.24 8.26
N SER A 59 9.50 -1.31 8.49
CA SER A 59 10.28 -1.15 9.72
C SER A 59 9.49 -0.49 10.86
N HIS A 60 8.37 0.17 10.56
CA HIS A 60 7.58 0.97 11.51
C HIS A 60 6.07 0.72 11.36
N ARG A 61 5.65 -0.55 11.30
CA ARG A 61 4.23 -0.87 11.18
C ARG A 61 3.49 -0.68 12.49
N THR A 62 2.61 0.30 12.53
CA THR A 62 1.79 0.62 13.69
C THR A 62 0.34 0.17 13.53
N LEU A 63 -0.11 -0.02 12.28
CA LEU A 63 -1.50 -0.37 11.96
C LEU A 63 -1.77 -1.88 12.00
N LEU A 64 -0.73 -2.72 11.92
CA LEU A 64 -0.85 -4.18 12.04
C LEU A 64 -0.96 -4.59 13.51
N ARG A 65 -2.09 -5.22 13.87
CA ARG A 65 -2.38 -5.67 15.25
C ARG A 65 -2.06 -7.15 15.45
N GLU A 66 -2.44 -7.97 14.49
CA GLU A 66 -2.28 -9.43 14.51
C GLU A 66 -2.02 -9.95 13.10
N GLY A 67 -1.51 -11.17 12.99
CA GLY A 67 -1.17 -11.81 11.73
C GLY A 67 0.14 -11.29 11.16
N SER A 68 0.31 -11.39 9.84
CA SER A 68 1.52 -10.93 9.17
C SER A 68 1.21 -10.07 7.95
N LEU A 69 2.12 -9.13 7.70
CA LEU A 69 2.26 -8.40 6.46
C LEU A 69 3.70 -8.67 5.99
N THR A 70 3.88 -9.23 4.80
CA THR A 70 5.22 -9.46 4.23
C THR A 70 5.36 -8.69 2.95
N CYS A 71 6.51 -8.07 2.73
CA CYS A 71 6.81 -7.37 1.48
C CYS A 71 7.91 -8.12 0.72
N ALA A 72 7.99 -7.89 -0.59
CA ALA A 72 9.10 -8.38 -1.41
C ALA A 72 10.44 -7.81 -0.95
N ASP A 73 11.54 -8.50 -1.30
CA ASP A 73 12.88 -8.04 -0.98
C ASP A 73 13.18 -6.65 -1.57
N GLY A 74 13.83 -5.80 -0.78
CA GLY A 74 14.11 -4.40 -1.15
C GLY A 74 12.91 -3.45 -1.05
N TRP A 75 11.75 -3.92 -0.55
CA TRP A 75 10.61 -3.06 -0.28
C TRP A 75 10.85 -2.18 0.94
N GLY A 76 10.73 -0.86 0.78
CA GLY A 76 10.92 0.13 1.85
C GLY A 76 10.02 1.33 1.69
N ALA A 77 10.31 2.42 2.43
CA ALA A 77 9.48 3.63 2.49
C ALA A 77 9.19 4.29 1.12
N ARG A 78 9.99 4.02 0.09
CA ARG A 78 9.81 4.57 -1.28
C ARG A 78 9.16 3.60 -2.27
N SER A 79 8.88 2.37 -1.86
CA SER A 79 8.36 1.33 -2.76
C SER A 79 6.87 1.47 -3.03
N ALA A 80 6.15 2.24 -2.20
CA ALA A 80 4.74 2.56 -2.39
C ALA A 80 4.50 4.05 -2.21
N SER A 81 3.53 4.60 -2.94
CA SER A 81 3.18 6.02 -2.85
C SER A 81 1.69 6.19 -3.10
N ARG A 82 1.08 7.12 -2.36
CA ARG A 82 -0.30 7.51 -2.57
C ARG A 82 -0.38 8.47 -3.75
N VAL A 83 -1.03 8.05 -4.83
CA VAL A 83 -1.33 8.91 -5.97
C VAL A 83 -2.79 9.34 -5.86
N SER A 84 -3.03 10.65 -5.71
CA SER A 84 -4.35 11.27 -5.85
C SER A 84 -4.36 12.21 -7.04
N PHE A 85 -5.54 12.61 -7.50
CA PHE A 85 -5.65 13.61 -8.56
C PHE A 85 -5.02 14.95 -8.16
N ASP A 86 -5.15 15.37 -6.90
CA ASP A 86 -4.47 16.56 -6.39
C ASP A 86 -2.95 16.39 -6.31
N ALA A 87 -2.47 15.22 -5.87
CA ALA A 87 -1.03 14.91 -5.86
C ALA A 87 -0.48 14.90 -7.30
N HIS A 88 -1.28 14.43 -8.25
CA HIS A 88 -0.97 14.47 -9.67
C HIS A 88 -0.94 15.91 -10.20
N GLN A 89 -1.92 16.75 -9.86
CA GLN A 89 -1.93 18.17 -10.26
C GLN A 89 -0.73 18.95 -9.69
N ARG A 90 -0.35 18.70 -8.44
CA ARG A 90 0.86 19.30 -7.83
C ARG A 90 2.13 18.84 -8.53
N LEU A 91 2.24 17.54 -8.80
CA LEU A 91 3.37 16.98 -9.56
C LEU A 91 3.50 17.62 -10.95
N LEU A 92 2.38 17.87 -11.62
CA LEU A 92 2.36 18.57 -12.90
C LEU A 92 2.73 20.05 -12.77
N ALA A 93 2.24 20.73 -11.72
CA ALA A 93 2.56 22.14 -11.44
C ALA A 93 4.05 22.37 -11.17
N ASP A 94 4.73 21.40 -10.55
CA ASP A 94 6.17 21.44 -10.27
C ASP A 94 7.04 21.04 -11.50
N GLY A 95 6.44 20.95 -12.70
CA GLY A 95 7.15 20.57 -13.94
C GLY A 95 7.52 19.08 -14.01
N GLY A 96 6.96 18.28 -13.11
CA GLY A 96 7.02 16.82 -13.15
C GLY A 96 6.04 16.26 -14.18
N SER A 97 6.28 15.02 -14.58
CA SER A 97 5.29 14.20 -15.26
C SER A 97 5.12 12.91 -14.48
N VAL A 98 3.95 12.26 -14.60
CA VAL A 98 3.75 10.93 -13.97
C VAL A 98 4.83 9.96 -14.41
N TYR A 99 5.30 10.09 -15.65
CA TYR A 99 6.43 9.32 -16.18
C TYR A 99 7.77 9.66 -15.54
N ARG A 100 8.03 10.92 -15.16
CA ARG A 100 9.21 11.30 -14.35
C ARG A 100 9.11 10.78 -12.92
N ALA A 101 7.93 10.84 -12.29
CA ALA A 101 7.71 10.32 -10.94
C ALA A 101 7.83 8.80 -10.87
N LEU A 102 7.33 8.08 -11.88
CA LEU A 102 7.50 6.64 -12.02
C LEU A 102 8.91 6.25 -12.51
N GLY A 103 9.57 7.11 -13.28
CA GLY A 103 10.93 6.90 -13.81
C GLY A 103 12.04 7.03 -12.76
N HIS A 104 11.83 7.76 -11.66
CA HIS A 104 12.74 7.80 -10.51
C HIS A 104 12.62 6.57 -9.57
N LEU A 105 11.76 5.59 -9.90
CA LEU A 105 11.66 4.30 -9.21
C LEU A 105 12.39 3.16 -9.96
N GLY A 106 13.10 3.46 -11.06
CA GLY A 106 14.03 2.53 -11.71
C GLY A 106 15.42 2.54 -11.05
N PRO A 107 16.19 1.44 -11.12
CA PRO A 107 17.46 1.34 -10.42
C PRO A 107 18.47 2.36 -10.98
N ALA A 108 19.19 3.01 -10.07
CA ALA A 108 20.49 3.60 -10.36
C ALA A 108 21.55 2.49 -10.48
#